data_AF-A0A0F8ZR33-F1
#
_entry.id   AF-A0A0F8ZR33-F1
#
_cell.length_a   1.000
_cell.length_b   1.000
_cell.length_c   1.000
_cell.angle_alpha   90.00
_cell.angle_beta   90.00
_cell.angle_gamma   90.00
#
_symmetry.space_group_name_H-M   'P 1'
#
loop_
_entity.id
_entity.type
_entity.pdbx_description
1 polymer ?
#
loop_
_entity_poly.entity_id
_entity_poly.type
_entity_poly.pdbx_seq_one_letter_code
_entity_poly.pdbx_strand_id
1 'polypeptide(L)'
;IATGAETVLVLTTDYTVSGVDELTGGNVTLVAGALASTKRLIIERQVTQTQGFDLTENDAAPSAESEKAWDRAIMIIQELQTLIDSCIKINPSISGFDTELLSVAADEVLVVKSDGSGIETQALDQVDTGAIADEAVTTEKLAALAVTTAKIAALAVTTAKIAALAVTTAKIALLAVDTAQLAADAVDGTKIEDDAVDSEHIAAGAVDDEHLGTEVLERVAKAWIKLRGTATPGILDSFNVASITDGGNGVYTVTIDTDFANDDYATAGGGGDGTVVIFFTSYAVGSVVANCATSSTGAAVDEETISVIMFGDQ
;
A
#
# COMPACT_ATOMS: atom_id res chain seq x y z
N ILE A 1 -30.46 -34.24 -19.05
CA ILE A 1 -30.23 -35.68 -19.30
C ILE A 1 -29.65 -36.24 -18.01
N ALA A 2 -30.49 -36.47 -17.00
CA ALA A 2 -30.04 -36.76 -15.65
C ALA A 2 -30.14 -38.27 -15.42
N THR A 3 -29.02 -38.87 -14.99
CA THR A 3 -28.75 -40.31 -14.85
C THR A 3 -28.88 -41.07 -16.17
N GLY A 4 -27.75 -41.43 -16.80
CA GLY A 4 -27.68 -42.35 -17.93
C GLY A 4 -28.03 -43.80 -17.54
N ALA A 5 -29.03 -43.98 -16.68
CA ALA A 5 -29.49 -45.27 -16.23
C ALA A 5 -30.25 -45.94 -17.38
N GLU A 6 -29.67 -47.03 -17.88
CA GLU A 6 -30.32 -47.95 -18.82
C GLU A 6 -31.31 -48.83 -18.04
N THR A 7 -32.47 -49.08 -18.64
CA THR A 7 -33.49 -49.95 -18.06
C THR A 7 -33.81 -51.02 -19.08
N VAL A 8 -33.59 -52.28 -18.72
CA VAL A 8 -33.88 -53.42 -19.58
C VAL A 8 -35.40 -53.59 -19.65
N LEU A 9 -35.95 -53.50 -20.85
CA LEU A 9 -37.35 -53.79 -21.11
C LEU A 9 -37.56 -55.33 -21.13
N VAL A 10 -38.70 -55.79 -20.64
CA VAL A 10 -39.02 -57.21 -20.48
C VAL A 10 -39.92 -57.70 -21.63
N LEU A 11 -39.52 -58.79 -22.29
CA LEU A 11 -40.32 -59.44 -23.31
C LEU A 11 -41.69 -59.86 -22.73
N THR A 12 -42.76 -59.70 -23.51
CA THR A 12 -44.18 -59.90 -23.16
C THR A 12 -44.81 -58.88 -22.23
N THR A 13 -44.02 -58.11 -21.47
CA THR A 13 -44.53 -57.06 -20.57
C THR A 13 -44.38 -55.67 -21.20
N ASP A 14 -43.18 -55.35 -21.69
CA ASP A 14 -42.85 -54.04 -22.25
C ASP A 14 -42.81 -54.06 -23.78
N TYR A 15 -42.54 -55.22 -24.38
CA TYR A 15 -42.54 -55.41 -25.84
C TYR A 15 -42.84 -56.85 -26.23
N THR A 16 -43.28 -57.05 -27.48
CA THR A 16 -43.45 -58.36 -28.09
C THR A 16 -42.57 -58.48 -29.33
N VAL A 17 -42.20 -59.71 -29.69
CA VAL A 17 -41.49 -60.03 -30.92
C VAL A 17 -42.32 -60.99 -31.77
N SER A 18 -42.35 -60.77 -33.08
CA SER A 18 -43.04 -61.63 -34.04
C SER A 18 -42.17 -61.84 -35.28
N GLY A 19 -42.45 -62.89 -36.06
CA GLY A 19 -41.67 -63.22 -37.26
C GLY A 19 -40.26 -63.75 -36.97
N VAL A 20 -40.06 -64.38 -35.80
CA VAL A 20 -38.79 -65.05 -35.46
C VAL A 20 -38.60 -66.22 -36.42
N ASP A 21 -37.40 -66.35 -37.00
CA ASP A 21 -37.01 -67.36 -38.00
C ASP A 21 -37.73 -67.27 -39.36
N GLU A 22 -38.40 -66.16 -39.66
CA GLU A 22 -38.99 -65.91 -40.98
C GLU A 22 -38.04 -65.13 -41.90
N LEU A 23 -38.02 -65.51 -43.19
CA LEU A 23 -37.16 -64.90 -44.22
C LEU A 23 -37.39 -63.39 -44.42
N THR A 24 -38.55 -62.88 -43.99
CA THR A 24 -38.93 -61.47 -44.12
C THR A 24 -38.41 -60.60 -42.97
N GLY A 25 -37.81 -61.21 -41.94
CA GLY A 25 -37.36 -60.53 -40.72
C GLY A 25 -38.45 -60.38 -39.67
N GLY A 26 -38.03 -60.26 -38.41
CA GLY A 26 -38.94 -60.11 -37.26
C GLY A 26 -39.26 -58.66 -36.92
N ASN A 27 -40.41 -58.44 -36.28
CA ASN A 27 -40.84 -57.14 -35.77
C ASN A 27 -40.74 -57.10 -34.24
N VAL A 28 -40.24 -55.99 -33.71
CA VAL A 28 -40.31 -55.66 -32.27
C VAL A 28 -41.40 -54.62 -32.08
N THR A 29 -42.43 -54.94 -31.30
CA THR A 29 -43.55 -54.05 -31.02
C THR A 29 -43.56 -53.66 -29.55
N LEU A 30 -43.43 -52.37 -29.24
CA LEU A 30 -43.53 -51.87 -27.87
C LEU A 30 -44.98 -51.88 -27.39
N VAL A 31 -45.20 -52.24 -26.12
CA VAL A 31 -46.49 -52.08 -25.44
C VAL A 31 -46.72 -50.58 -25.17
N ALA A 32 -47.97 -50.13 -25.29
CA ALA A 32 -48.31 -48.72 -25.12
C ALA A 32 -47.87 -48.19 -23.74
N GLY A 33 -47.05 -47.14 -23.72
CA GLY A 33 -46.51 -46.54 -22.50
C GLY A 33 -45.18 -47.12 -22.02
N ALA A 34 -44.65 -48.19 -22.64
CA ALA A 34 -43.38 -48.81 -22.26
C ALA A 34 -42.14 -47.93 -22.52
N LEU A 35 -42.23 -46.94 -23.41
CA LEU A 35 -41.16 -45.98 -23.68
C LEU A 35 -41.65 -44.54 -23.41
N ALA A 36 -41.03 -43.89 -22.42
CA ALA A 36 -41.28 -42.48 -22.14
C ALA A 36 -40.69 -41.59 -23.26
N SER A 37 -41.37 -40.50 -23.60
CA SER A 37 -40.97 -39.57 -24.69
C SER A 37 -39.62 -38.89 -24.48
N THR A 38 -39.09 -38.91 -23.26
CA THR A 38 -37.80 -38.33 -22.88
C THR A 38 -36.65 -39.33 -22.93
N LYS A 39 -36.91 -40.58 -23.32
CA LYS A 39 -35.94 -41.69 -23.34
C LYS A 39 -35.67 -42.14 -24.78
N ARG A 40 -34.48 -42.68 -25.01
CA ARG A 40 -34.09 -43.30 -26.27
C ARG A 40 -34.21 -44.81 -26.14
N LEU A 41 -34.84 -45.45 -27.12
CA LEU A 41 -34.81 -46.91 -27.25
C LEU A 41 -33.46 -47.33 -27.84
N ILE A 42 -32.80 -48.28 -27.19
CA ILE A 42 -31.63 -48.97 -27.71
C ILE A 42 -32.03 -50.43 -27.87
N ILE A 43 -31.87 -50.97 -29.08
CA ILE A 43 -32.09 -52.38 -29.36
C ILE A 43 -30.72 -53.02 -29.49
N GLU A 44 -30.41 -53.92 -28.58
CA GLU A 44 -29.15 -54.65 -28.57
C GLU A 44 -29.42 -56.10 -28.96
N ARG A 45 -28.53 -56.65 -29.79
CA ARG A 45 -28.50 -58.09 -30.01
C ARG A 45 -27.77 -58.72 -28.84
N GLN A 46 -28.32 -59.80 -28.31
CA GLN A 46 -27.66 -60.65 -27.32
C GLN A 46 -27.71 -62.09 -27.81
N VAL A 47 -26.73 -62.47 -28.62
CA VAL A 47 -26.60 -63.82 -29.15
C VAL A 47 -25.74 -64.64 -28.19
N THR A 48 -26.31 -65.71 -27.64
CA THR A 48 -25.56 -66.61 -26.75
C THR A 48 -24.34 -67.17 -27.47
N GLN A 49 -23.15 -66.94 -26.90
CA GLN A 49 -21.88 -67.43 -27.44
C GLN A 49 -21.72 -68.93 -27.13
N THR A 50 -22.31 -69.76 -27.99
CA THR A 50 -22.16 -71.22 -27.95
C THR A 50 -21.59 -71.71 -29.27
N GLN A 51 -20.73 -72.73 -29.22
CA GLN A 51 -20.35 -73.46 -30.42
C GLN A 51 -21.61 -74.07 -31.05
N GLY A 52 -22.01 -73.56 -32.22
CA GLY A 52 -23.30 -73.87 -32.82
C GLY A 52 -23.35 -75.25 -33.49
N PHE A 53 -22.22 -75.73 -34.01
CA PHE A 53 -22.11 -76.99 -34.73
C PHE A 53 -20.64 -77.44 -34.76
N ASP A 54 -20.42 -78.75 -34.71
CA ASP A 54 -19.11 -79.38 -34.84
C ASP A 54 -19.13 -80.28 -36.07
N LEU A 55 -18.18 -80.10 -36.99
CA LEU A 55 -18.06 -80.88 -38.22
C LEU A 55 -16.88 -81.83 -38.05
N THR A 56 -17.15 -83.12 -37.89
CA THR A 56 -16.10 -84.13 -37.86
C THR A 56 -15.80 -84.63 -39.28
N GLU A 57 -14.58 -85.14 -39.48
CA GLU A 57 -14.14 -85.61 -40.79
C GLU A 57 -15.04 -86.77 -41.27
N ASN A 58 -15.65 -86.61 -42.44
CA ASN A 58 -16.62 -87.52 -43.09
C ASN A 58 -18.09 -87.43 -42.63
N ASP A 59 -18.47 -86.40 -41.87
CA ASP A 59 -19.89 -86.15 -41.61
C ASP A 59 -20.66 -85.73 -42.88
N ALA A 60 -21.91 -86.19 -42.99
CA ALA A 60 -22.82 -85.70 -44.02
C ALA A 60 -23.19 -84.25 -43.69
N ALA A 61 -22.64 -83.28 -44.44
CA ALA A 61 -22.86 -81.85 -44.23
C ALA A 61 -24.35 -81.49 -44.35
N PRO A 62 -25.09 -81.30 -43.23
CA PRO A 62 -26.51 -80.97 -43.29
C PRO A 62 -26.61 -79.49 -43.65
N SER A 63 -27.06 -79.19 -44.86
CA SER A 63 -27.07 -77.82 -45.40
C SER A 63 -27.88 -76.86 -44.52
N ALA A 64 -29.04 -77.29 -44.02
CA ALA A 64 -29.93 -76.45 -43.20
C ALA A 64 -29.37 -76.15 -41.80
N GLU A 65 -28.67 -77.09 -41.17
CA GLU A 65 -28.08 -76.87 -39.83
C GLU A 65 -26.77 -76.08 -39.93
N SER A 66 -26.00 -76.32 -41.00
CA SER A 66 -24.81 -75.53 -41.30
C SER A 66 -25.16 -74.06 -41.54
N GLU A 67 -26.18 -73.78 -42.37
CA GLU A 67 -26.63 -72.41 -42.69
C GLU A 67 -27.05 -71.62 -41.45
N LYS A 68 -27.87 -72.21 -40.57
CA LYS A 68 -28.25 -71.60 -39.28
C LYS A 68 -27.05 -71.32 -38.38
N ALA A 69 -26.05 -72.21 -38.37
CA ALA A 69 -24.84 -72.02 -37.58
C ALA A 69 -23.97 -70.87 -38.12
N TRP A 70 -23.85 -70.74 -39.44
CA TRP A 70 -23.15 -69.63 -40.10
C TRP A 70 -23.85 -68.29 -39.87
N ASP A 71 -25.17 -68.24 -40.00
CA ASP A 71 -25.94 -67.03 -39.70
C ASP A 71 -25.73 -66.60 -38.25
N ARG A 72 -25.82 -67.53 -37.29
CA ARG A 72 -25.54 -67.25 -35.88
C ARG A 72 -24.11 -66.74 -35.66
N ALA A 73 -23.11 -67.33 -36.33
CA ALA A 73 -21.72 -66.89 -36.22
C ALA A 73 -21.54 -65.45 -36.75
N ILE A 74 -22.18 -65.10 -37.86
CA ILE A 74 -22.18 -63.73 -38.39
C ILE A 74 -22.85 -62.78 -37.39
N MET A 75 -23.94 -63.19 -36.76
CA MET A 75 -24.59 -62.37 -35.73
C MET A 75 -23.68 -62.11 -34.53
N ILE A 76 -22.96 -63.13 -34.05
CA ILE A 76 -21.98 -63.01 -32.95
C ILE A 76 -20.85 -62.05 -33.34
N ILE A 77 -20.33 -62.15 -34.56
CA ILE A 77 -19.26 -61.27 -35.06
C ILE A 77 -19.73 -59.81 -35.10
N GLN A 78 -20.93 -59.55 -35.59
CA GLN A 78 -21.51 -58.20 -35.64
C GLN A 78 -21.71 -57.61 -34.24
N GLU A 79 -22.14 -58.43 -33.28
CA GLU A 79 -22.30 -58.03 -31.88
C GLU A 79 -20.94 -57.68 -31.25
N LEU A 80 -19.95 -58.55 -31.39
CA LEU A 80 -18.58 -58.31 -30.90
C LEU A 80 -17.96 -57.06 -31.51
N GLN A 81 -18.18 -56.80 -32.81
CA GLN A 81 -17.68 -55.60 -33.46
C GLN A 81 -18.34 -54.33 -32.93
N THR A 82 -19.65 -54.37 -32.66
CA THR A 82 -20.37 -53.24 -32.05
C THR A 82 -19.87 -52.95 -30.63
N LEU A 83 -19.58 -53.99 -29.85
CA LEU A 83 -18.99 -53.86 -28.51
C LEU A 83 -17.60 -53.23 -28.58
N ILE A 84 -16.72 -53.72 -29.46
CA ILE A 84 -15.37 -53.17 -29.67
C ILE A 84 -15.43 -51.70 -30.14
N ASP A 85 -16.37 -51.36 -31.01
CA ASP A 85 -16.53 -49.98 -31.50
C ASP A 85 -17.04 -49.02 -30.42
N SER A 86 -17.72 -49.54 -29.39
CA SER A 86 -18.23 -48.77 -28.26
C SER A 86 -17.21 -48.63 -27.11
N CYS A 87 -16.10 -49.34 -27.16
CA CYS A 87 -15.02 -49.22 -26.19
C CYS A 87 -14.20 -47.92 -26.39
N ILE A 88 -13.55 -47.48 -25.31
CA ILE A 88 -12.48 -46.47 -25.39
C ILE A 88 -11.31 -47.09 -26.17
N LYS A 89 -11.00 -46.51 -27.34
CA LYS A 89 -9.90 -46.97 -28.19
C LYS A 89 -8.61 -46.26 -27.78
N ILE A 90 -7.59 -47.04 -27.46
CA ILE A 90 -6.25 -46.52 -27.13
C ILE A 90 -5.35 -46.74 -28.36
N ASN A 91 -4.49 -45.77 -28.67
CA ASN A 91 -3.57 -45.87 -29.79
C ASN A 91 -2.58 -47.04 -29.54
N PRO A 92 -2.53 -48.06 -30.44
CA PRO A 92 -1.67 -49.23 -30.25
C PRO A 92 -0.16 -48.92 -30.32
N SER A 93 0.21 -47.69 -30.72
CA SER A 93 1.60 -47.24 -30.77
C SER A 93 2.18 -46.91 -29.38
N ILE A 94 1.35 -46.89 -28.34
CA ILE A 94 1.75 -46.57 -26.98
C ILE A 94 1.88 -47.89 -26.20
N SER A 95 3.07 -48.17 -25.66
CA SER A 95 3.37 -49.38 -24.89
C SER A 95 3.06 -49.21 -23.40
N GLY A 96 2.56 -50.25 -22.74
CA GLY A 96 2.51 -50.31 -21.26
C GLY A 96 1.19 -49.91 -20.60
N PHE A 97 0.05 -50.10 -21.26
CA PHE A 97 -1.24 -50.02 -20.56
C PHE A 97 -1.52 -51.31 -19.82
N ASP A 98 -1.85 -51.18 -18.54
CA ASP A 98 -2.59 -52.24 -17.85
C ASP A 98 -3.99 -52.33 -18.46
N THR A 99 -4.48 -53.56 -18.64
CA THR A 99 -5.79 -53.86 -19.22
C THR A 99 -6.97 -53.50 -18.31
N GLU A 100 -6.70 -52.97 -17.12
CA GLU A 100 -7.69 -52.48 -16.18
C GLU A 100 -7.75 -50.95 -16.23
N LEU A 101 -8.96 -50.41 -16.44
CA LEU A 101 -9.21 -48.99 -16.28
C LEU A 101 -8.82 -48.59 -14.84
N LEU A 102 -7.96 -47.58 -14.70
CA LEU A 102 -7.58 -47.03 -13.39
C LEU A 102 -8.83 -46.80 -12.53
N SER A 103 -8.83 -47.28 -11.28
CA SER A 103 -9.93 -47.00 -10.35
C SER A 103 -10.00 -45.49 -10.11
N VAL A 104 -11.05 -44.84 -10.62
CA VAL A 104 -11.29 -43.40 -10.42
C VAL A 104 -11.93 -43.22 -9.06
N ALA A 105 -11.29 -42.45 -8.16
CA ALA A 105 -11.87 -42.16 -6.86
C ALA A 105 -13.04 -41.17 -6.97
N ALA A 106 -13.77 -40.97 -5.87
CA ALA A 106 -14.72 -39.86 -5.79
C ALA A 106 -13.97 -38.53 -6.00
N ASP A 107 -14.60 -37.61 -6.72
CA ASP A 107 -14.06 -36.30 -7.09
C ASP A 107 -12.82 -36.31 -8.00
N GLU A 108 -12.53 -37.44 -8.65
CA GLU A 108 -11.54 -37.55 -9.71
C GLU A 108 -12.20 -37.71 -11.09
N VAL A 109 -11.48 -37.27 -12.12
CA VAL A 109 -11.83 -37.48 -13.52
C VAL A 109 -10.65 -38.06 -14.28
N LEU A 110 -10.92 -38.88 -15.30
CA LEU A 110 -9.90 -39.31 -16.26
C LEU A 110 -9.70 -38.20 -17.29
N VAL A 111 -8.49 -37.67 -17.38
CA VAL A 111 -8.08 -36.64 -18.33
C VAL A 111 -6.93 -37.14 -19.18
N VAL A 112 -6.87 -36.66 -20.43
CA VAL A 112 -5.68 -36.84 -21.27
C VAL A 112 -4.62 -35.88 -20.75
N LYS A 113 -3.42 -36.40 -20.51
CA LYS A 113 -2.29 -35.59 -20.05
C LYS A 113 -2.01 -34.45 -21.02
N SER A 114 -1.63 -33.29 -20.49
CA SER A 114 -1.31 -32.11 -21.29
C SER A 114 -0.14 -32.32 -22.26
N ASP A 115 0.77 -33.25 -21.95
CA ASP A 115 1.87 -33.66 -22.82
C ASP A 115 1.48 -34.73 -23.87
N GLY A 116 0.23 -35.20 -23.86
CA GLY A 116 -0.28 -36.23 -24.76
C GLY A 116 0.24 -37.65 -24.51
N SER A 117 0.97 -37.89 -23.41
CA SER A 117 1.62 -39.18 -23.12
C SER A 117 0.66 -40.27 -22.63
N GLY A 118 -0.60 -39.94 -22.37
CA GLY A 118 -1.62 -40.91 -21.95
C GLY A 118 -2.79 -40.30 -21.21
N ILE A 119 -3.44 -41.11 -20.38
CA ILE A 119 -4.56 -40.74 -19.52
C ILE A 119 -4.09 -40.79 -18.07
N GLU A 120 -4.54 -39.87 -17.23
CA GLU A 120 -4.34 -39.86 -15.78
C GLU A 120 -5.63 -39.51 -15.04
N THR A 121 -5.67 -39.78 -13.73
CA THR A 121 -6.71 -39.24 -12.86
C THR A 121 -6.29 -37.85 -12.35
N GLN A 122 -7.23 -36.91 -12.37
CA GLN A 122 -7.03 -35.57 -11.82
C GLN A 122 -8.20 -35.21 -10.90
N ALA A 123 -7.89 -34.56 -9.78
CA ALA A 123 -8.90 -34.06 -8.85
C ALA A 123 -9.70 -32.90 -9.46
N LEU A 124 -11.02 -32.90 -9.25
CA LEU A 124 -11.93 -31.88 -9.81
C LEU A 124 -11.71 -30.46 -9.26
N ASP A 125 -11.03 -30.32 -8.13
CA ASP A 125 -10.87 -29.06 -7.38
C ASP A 125 -9.52 -28.35 -7.61
N GLN A 126 -8.63 -28.92 -8.41
CA GLN A 126 -7.35 -28.25 -8.72
C GLN A 126 -7.53 -27.19 -9.81
N VAL A 127 -7.54 -25.93 -9.39
CA VAL A 127 -7.24 -24.80 -10.28
C VAL A 127 -5.77 -24.42 -10.06
N ASP A 128 -4.89 -24.97 -10.89
CA ASP A 128 -3.48 -24.60 -10.90
C ASP A 128 -3.23 -23.36 -11.76
N THR A 129 -1.96 -22.96 -11.89
CA THR A 129 -1.59 -21.77 -12.67
C THR A 129 -1.86 -21.95 -14.16
N GLY A 130 -1.83 -23.17 -14.68
CA GLY A 130 -2.11 -23.48 -16.09
C GLY A 130 -3.62 -23.53 -16.40
N ALA A 131 -4.45 -23.82 -15.40
CA ALA A 131 -5.90 -23.86 -15.52
C ALA A 131 -6.53 -22.45 -15.71
N ILE A 132 -5.80 -21.39 -15.35
CA ILE A 132 -6.22 -20.00 -15.54
C ILE A 132 -5.41 -19.40 -16.69
N ALA A 133 -6.08 -19.07 -17.80
CA ALA A 133 -5.43 -18.37 -18.90
C ALA A 133 -4.90 -16.99 -18.47
N ASP A 134 -3.83 -16.53 -19.13
CA ASP A 134 -3.29 -15.19 -18.91
C ASP A 134 -4.39 -14.13 -19.00
N GLU A 135 -4.37 -13.17 -18.07
CA GLU A 135 -5.35 -12.08 -17.95
C GLU A 135 -6.80 -12.52 -17.70
N ALA A 136 -7.06 -13.82 -17.47
CA ALA A 136 -8.42 -14.31 -17.29
C ALA A 136 -9.08 -13.76 -16.01
N VAL A 137 -8.33 -13.32 -15.00
CA VAL A 137 -8.87 -12.72 -13.76
C VAL A 137 -8.93 -11.19 -13.93
N THR A 138 -10.06 -10.69 -14.42
CA THR A 138 -10.32 -9.25 -14.55
C THR A 138 -10.84 -8.66 -13.23
N THR A 139 -10.88 -7.33 -13.14
CA THR A 139 -11.41 -6.61 -11.97
C THR A 139 -12.85 -7.02 -11.65
N GLU A 140 -13.71 -7.22 -12.65
CA GLU A 140 -15.11 -7.62 -12.48
C GLU A 140 -15.26 -9.04 -11.92
N LYS A 141 -14.25 -9.89 -12.09
CA LYS A 141 -14.21 -11.23 -11.50
C LYS A 141 -13.73 -11.23 -10.05
N LEU A 142 -13.14 -10.14 -9.59
CA LEU A 142 -12.75 -9.95 -8.20
C LEU A 142 -13.89 -9.28 -7.44
N ALA A 143 -14.54 -10.04 -6.56
CA ALA A 143 -15.52 -9.49 -5.65
C ALA A 143 -14.90 -8.39 -4.76
N ALA A 144 -15.75 -7.49 -4.24
CA ALA A 144 -15.30 -6.51 -3.26
C ALA A 144 -14.63 -7.21 -2.07
N LEU A 145 -13.47 -6.68 -1.64
CA LEU A 145 -12.64 -7.24 -0.56
C LEU A 145 -12.03 -8.62 -0.86
N ALA A 146 -12.06 -9.10 -2.12
CA ALA A 146 -11.43 -10.37 -2.49
C ALA A 146 -9.91 -10.36 -2.28
N VAL A 147 -9.25 -9.21 -2.45
CA VAL A 147 -7.83 -9.01 -2.17
C VAL A 147 -7.68 -8.26 -0.84
N THR A 148 -7.41 -8.98 0.23
CA THR A 148 -7.18 -8.42 1.57
C THR A 148 -5.70 -8.15 1.80
N THR A 149 -5.36 -7.42 2.85
CA THR A 149 -3.96 -7.17 3.26
C THR A 149 -3.17 -8.47 3.43
N ALA A 150 -3.76 -9.52 4.00
CA ALA A 150 -3.12 -10.81 4.18
C ALA A 150 -2.81 -11.55 2.86
N LYS A 151 -3.50 -11.20 1.76
CA LYS A 151 -3.26 -11.75 0.42
C LYS A 151 -2.20 -10.99 -0.37
N ILE A 152 -1.76 -9.83 0.13
CA ILE A 152 -0.72 -9.00 -0.49
C ILE A 152 0.58 -9.29 0.25
N ALA A 153 1.55 -9.90 -0.45
CA ALA A 153 2.87 -10.16 0.11
C ALA A 153 3.59 -8.84 0.48
N ALA A 154 4.50 -8.92 1.45
CA ALA A 154 5.35 -7.79 1.80
C ALA A 154 6.08 -7.26 0.56
N LEU A 155 6.15 -5.93 0.42
CA LEU A 155 6.77 -5.24 -0.72
C LEU A 155 6.12 -5.48 -2.10
N ALA A 156 4.98 -6.18 -2.17
CA ALA A 156 4.29 -6.41 -3.45
C ALA A 156 3.79 -5.12 -4.09
N VAL A 157 3.39 -4.12 -3.29
CA VAL A 157 2.98 -2.79 -3.77
C VAL A 157 4.20 -1.88 -3.81
N THR A 158 4.79 -1.74 -5.00
CA THR A 158 5.93 -0.84 -5.26
C THR A 158 5.45 0.54 -5.67
N THR A 159 6.34 1.54 -5.67
CA THR A 159 6.01 2.91 -6.11
C THR A 159 5.39 2.95 -7.50
N ALA A 160 5.89 2.15 -8.45
CA ALA A 160 5.34 2.04 -9.80
C ALA A 160 3.89 1.52 -9.85
N LYS A 161 3.42 0.83 -8.81
CA LYS A 161 2.02 0.35 -8.71
C LYS A 161 1.09 1.39 -8.06
N ILE A 162 1.64 2.48 -7.50
CA ILE A 162 0.88 3.55 -6.88
C ILE A 162 0.78 4.70 -7.88
N ALA A 163 -0.43 4.98 -8.37
CA ALA A 163 -0.66 6.10 -9.27
C ALA A 163 -0.33 7.44 -8.60
N ALA A 164 0.04 8.43 -9.41
CA ALA A 164 0.25 9.80 -8.92
C ALA A 164 -1.00 10.30 -8.18
N LEU A 165 -0.79 10.97 -7.04
CA LEU A 165 -1.85 11.49 -6.16
C LEU A 165 -2.78 10.42 -5.54
N ALA A 166 -2.48 9.13 -5.68
CA ALA A 166 -3.29 8.08 -5.07
C ALA A 166 -3.25 8.13 -3.52
N VAL A 167 -2.14 8.60 -2.94
CA VAL A 167 -2.01 8.83 -1.49
C VAL A 167 -2.49 10.25 -1.17
N THR A 168 -3.72 10.35 -0.66
CA THR A 168 -4.34 11.61 -0.24
C THR A 168 -4.07 11.86 1.23
N THR A 169 -4.28 13.08 1.72
CA THR A 169 -4.11 13.44 3.15
C THR A 169 -4.89 12.50 4.07
N ALA A 170 -6.13 12.15 3.73
CA ALA A 170 -6.95 11.20 4.50
C ALA A 170 -6.37 9.77 4.59
N LYS A 171 -5.39 9.40 3.76
CA LYS A 171 -4.70 8.10 3.80
C LYS A 171 -3.41 8.14 4.64
N ILE A 172 -2.96 9.32 5.03
CA ILE A 172 -1.79 9.51 5.89
C ILE A 172 -2.30 9.61 7.33
N ALA A 173 -1.88 8.68 8.18
CA ALA A 173 -2.28 8.69 9.58
C ALA A 173 -1.71 9.92 10.31
N LEU A 174 -2.38 10.35 11.38
CA LEU A 174 -1.89 11.43 12.23
C LEU A 174 -0.50 11.07 12.79
N LEU A 175 0.44 12.01 12.74
CA LEU A 175 1.85 11.84 13.13
C LEU A 175 2.64 10.80 12.30
N ALA A 176 2.15 10.38 11.13
CA ALA A 176 2.88 9.45 10.27
C ALA A 176 4.10 10.09 9.56
N VAL A 177 4.18 11.42 9.55
CA VAL A 177 5.31 12.18 9.00
C VAL A 177 6.07 12.79 10.17
N ASP A 178 7.22 12.19 10.47
CA ASP A 178 8.24 12.67 11.38
C ASP A 178 9.38 13.39 10.63
N THR A 179 10.36 13.90 11.38
CA THR A 179 11.49 14.65 10.82
C THR A 179 12.37 13.83 9.87
N ALA A 180 12.38 12.50 9.97
CA ALA A 180 13.16 11.64 9.09
C ALA A 180 12.54 11.51 7.69
N GLN A 181 11.24 11.82 7.53
CA GLN A 181 10.60 11.86 6.20
C GLN A 181 10.62 13.26 5.56
N LEU A 182 11.02 14.30 6.29
CA LEU A 182 11.20 15.65 5.77
C LEU A 182 12.66 15.85 5.35
N ALA A 183 12.89 16.18 4.08
CA ALA A 183 14.21 16.58 3.62
C ALA A 183 14.61 17.94 4.22
N ALA A 184 15.91 18.24 4.22
CA ALA A 184 16.39 19.58 4.55
C ALA A 184 15.69 20.62 3.66
N ASP A 185 15.30 21.74 4.26
CA ASP A 185 14.59 22.85 3.62
C ASP A 185 13.23 22.48 2.95
N ALA A 186 12.66 21.31 3.28
CA ALA A 186 11.36 20.91 2.73
C ALA A 186 10.20 21.78 3.23
N VAL A 187 10.34 22.39 4.41
CA VAL A 187 9.39 23.35 4.97
C VAL A 187 9.94 24.75 4.72
N ASP A 188 9.59 25.32 3.57
CA ASP A 188 9.93 26.70 3.23
C ASP A 188 8.89 27.69 3.80
N GLY A 189 9.19 28.99 3.72
CA GLY A 189 8.28 30.04 4.21
C GLY A 189 6.91 30.07 3.52
N THR A 190 6.76 29.47 2.34
CA THR A 190 5.46 29.34 1.67
C THR A 190 4.61 28.18 2.20
N LYS A 191 5.17 27.32 3.07
CA LYS A 191 4.47 26.22 3.74
C LYS A 191 4.12 26.53 5.19
N ILE A 192 4.59 27.68 5.69
CA ILE A 192 4.27 28.21 7.00
C ILE A 192 3.19 29.25 6.78
N GLU A 193 2.01 29.02 7.35
CA GLU A 193 0.91 29.98 7.29
C GLU A 193 1.26 31.25 8.08
N ASP A 194 0.63 32.37 7.71
CA ASP A 194 0.74 33.62 8.46
C ASP A 194 0.36 33.38 9.93
N ASP A 195 1.14 33.95 10.85
CA ASP A 195 1.00 33.81 12.31
C ASP A 195 1.09 32.37 12.86
N ALA A 196 1.54 31.39 12.07
CA ALA A 196 1.70 30.01 12.53
C ALA A 196 2.84 29.84 13.54
N VAL A 197 3.83 30.74 13.53
CA VAL A 197 4.97 30.74 14.45
C VAL A 197 4.75 31.83 15.50
N ASP A 198 4.42 31.41 16.71
CA ASP A 198 4.28 32.28 17.88
C ASP A 198 5.44 32.12 18.88
N SER A 199 5.37 32.83 20.01
CA SER A 199 6.42 32.79 21.03
C SER A 199 6.64 31.41 21.68
N GLU A 200 5.68 30.48 21.62
CA GLU A 200 5.87 29.10 22.12
C GLU A 200 6.75 28.28 21.16
N HIS A 201 6.71 28.58 19.87
CA HIS A 201 7.50 27.92 18.84
C HIS A 201 8.96 28.39 18.80
N ILE A 202 9.25 29.57 19.36
CA ILE A 202 10.59 30.17 19.42
C ILE A 202 11.20 29.95 20.79
N ALA A 203 12.25 29.13 20.87
CA ALA A 203 12.96 28.92 22.13
C ALA A 203 13.58 30.23 22.66
N ALA A 204 13.67 30.36 23.99
CA ALA A 204 14.28 31.53 24.62
C ALA A 204 15.73 31.72 24.15
N GLY A 205 16.04 32.91 23.62
CA GLY A 205 17.34 33.24 23.06
C GLY A 205 17.60 32.69 21.64
N ALA A 206 16.63 32.05 21.00
CA ALA A 206 16.78 31.58 19.62
C ALA A 206 16.87 32.74 18.60
N VAL A 207 16.28 33.89 18.92
CA VAL A 207 16.47 35.14 18.18
C VAL A 207 17.56 35.92 18.88
N ASP A 208 18.75 35.92 18.27
CA ASP A 208 19.92 36.67 18.72
C ASP A 208 20.25 37.83 17.76
N ASP A 209 21.39 38.49 17.98
CA ASP A 209 21.85 39.62 17.20
C ASP A 209 22.04 39.29 15.70
N GLU A 210 22.39 38.04 15.36
CA GLU A 210 22.50 37.60 13.96
C GLU A 210 21.12 37.58 13.28
N HIS A 211 20.06 37.29 14.03
CA HIS A 211 18.68 37.22 13.53
C HIS A 211 18.00 38.59 13.45
N LEU A 212 18.30 39.52 14.38
CA LEU A 212 17.65 40.84 14.45
C LEU A 212 18.12 41.82 13.37
N GLY A 213 19.28 41.56 12.76
CA GLY A 213 19.85 42.39 11.70
C GLY A 213 20.38 43.74 12.19
N THR A 214 21.28 44.34 11.41
CA THR A 214 22.02 45.55 11.81
C THR A 214 21.10 46.75 12.05
N GLU A 215 20.04 46.92 11.25
CA GLU A 215 19.13 48.06 11.39
C GLU A 215 18.41 48.08 12.74
N VAL A 216 18.03 46.93 13.30
CA VAL A 216 17.39 46.87 14.62
C VAL A 216 18.42 47.15 15.70
N LEU A 217 19.61 46.56 15.58
CA LEU A 217 20.69 46.71 16.56
C LEU A 217 21.20 48.15 16.66
N GLU A 218 21.28 48.90 15.56
CA GLU A 218 21.70 50.31 15.55
C GLU A 218 20.69 51.24 16.24
N ARG A 219 19.42 50.82 16.38
CA ARG A 219 18.33 51.63 16.96
C ARG A 219 18.19 51.48 18.47
N VAL A 220 18.94 50.57 19.08
CA VAL A 220 18.86 50.27 20.52
C VAL A 220 19.99 50.98 21.26
N ALA A 221 19.70 51.51 22.44
CA ALA A 221 20.70 52.11 23.30
C ALA A 221 21.70 51.06 23.81
N LYS A 222 22.98 51.35 23.70
CA LYS A 222 24.07 50.42 24.06
C LYS A 222 24.50 50.53 25.51
N ALA A 223 24.27 51.68 26.12
CA ALA A 223 24.43 51.88 27.55
C ALA A 223 23.47 52.96 28.05
N TRP A 224 23.01 52.83 29.29
CA TRP A 224 22.30 53.91 29.97
C TRP A 224 22.45 53.80 31.48
N ILE A 225 22.34 54.94 32.14
CA ILE A 225 22.39 55.03 33.60
C ILE A 225 21.44 56.10 34.10
N LYS A 226 20.86 55.84 35.27
CA LYS A 226 20.34 56.85 36.18
C LYS A 226 21.18 56.83 37.45
N LEU A 227 21.81 57.94 37.79
CA LEU A 227 22.67 58.08 38.95
C LEU A 227 22.23 59.21 39.88
N ARG A 228 22.66 59.11 41.14
CA ARG A 228 22.61 60.18 42.11
C ARG A 228 23.95 60.89 42.18
N GLY A 229 23.99 62.20 41.97
CA GLY A 229 25.21 63.00 42.06
C GLY A 229 25.48 63.61 43.44
N THR A 230 24.47 63.73 44.30
CA THR A 230 24.64 64.29 45.65
C THR A 230 25.14 63.25 46.66
N ALA A 231 25.84 63.75 47.70
CA ALA A 231 26.47 62.93 48.74
C ALA A 231 27.52 61.97 48.18
N THR A 232 27.42 60.66 48.44
CA THR A 232 28.25 59.65 47.77
C THR A 232 27.54 59.24 46.48
N PRO A 233 28.14 59.42 45.29
CA PRO A 233 27.49 59.06 44.04
C PRO A 233 27.11 57.59 43.98
N GLY A 234 25.95 57.31 43.39
CA GLY A 234 25.39 55.96 43.35
C GLY A 234 24.58 55.68 42.09
N ILE A 235 24.67 54.43 41.61
CA ILE A 235 23.87 53.93 40.49
C ILE A 235 22.47 53.60 41.03
N LEU A 236 21.44 54.26 40.49
CA LEU A 236 20.05 54.00 40.83
C LEU A 236 19.45 52.93 39.93
N ASP A 237 19.83 52.93 38.64
CA ASP A 237 19.51 51.90 37.64
C ASP A 237 20.47 52.04 36.45
N SER A 238 20.76 50.94 35.74
CA SER A 238 21.69 50.96 34.61
C SER A 238 21.62 49.74 33.72
N PHE A 239 22.06 49.92 32.48
CA PHE A 239 22.42 48.85 31.57
C PHE A 239 23.80 49.12 30.99
N ASN A 240 24.66 48.09 31.00
CA ASN A 240 26.03 48.15 30.47
C ASN A 240 26.88 49.26 31.12
N VAL A 241 26.99 49.27 32.46
CA VAL A 241 27.72 50.31 33.21
C VAL A 241 28.53 49.69 34.33
N ALA A 242 29.84 49.91 34.29
CA ALA A 242 30.81 49.36 35.22
C ALA A 242 30.88 50.16 36.54
N SER A 243 30.97 51.50 36.46
CA SER A 243 31.16 52.33 37.66
C SER A 243 30.86 53.82 37.42
N ILE A 244 30.78 54.57 38.53
CA ILE A 244 30.79 56.04 38.55
C ILE A 244 32.02 56.49 39.33
N THR A 245 32.75 57.47 38.80
CA THR A 245 33.81 58.19 39.50
C THR A 245 33.39 59.63 39.75
N ASP A 246 33.51 60.07 41.00
CA ASP A 246 33.30 61.45 41.43
C ASP A 246 34.55 62.29 41.15
N GLY A 247 34.43 63.28 40.28
CA GLY A 247 35.49 64.23 39.95
C GLY A 247 35.53 65.46 40.86
N GLY A 248 34.68 65.51 41.89
CA GLY A 248 34.38 66.70 42.69
C GLY A 248 33.11 67.39 42.19
N ASN A 249 32.85 68.59 42.73
CA ASN A 249 31.59 69.31 42.54
C ASN A 249 31.11 69.31 41.07
N GLY A 250 29.96 68.69 40.83
CA GLY A 250 29.27 68.66 39.56
C GLY A 250 29.97 67.87 38.44
N VAL A 251 30.95 67.02 38.72
CA VAL A 251 31.65 66.23 37.69
C VAL A 251 31.54 64.75 37.99
N TYR A 252 30.87 64.00 37.11
CA TYR A 252 30.70 62.56 37.26
C TYR A 252 31.14 61.83 35.99
N THR A 253 32.10 60.92 36.13
CA THR A 253 32.52 60.05 35.02
C THR A 253 31.80 58.73 35.15
N VAL A 254 31.05 58.33 34.12
CA VAL A 254 30.40 57.03 34.01
C VAL A 254 31.27 56.16 33.11
N THR A 255 31.67 54.99 33.61
CA THR A 255 32.41 53.98 32.85
C THR A 255 31.50 52.82 32.49
N ILE A 256 31.56 52.36 31.25
CA ILE A 256 30.72 51.33 30.62
C ILE A 256 31.42 49.96 30.75
N ASP A 257 30.66 48.85 30.80
CA ASP A 257 31.25 47.49 30.88
C ASP A 257 31.78 47.01 29.52
N THR A 258 30.90 46.98 28.51
CA THR A 258 31.22 46.66 27.12
C THR A 258 31.37 47.97 26.35
N ASP A 259 32.60 48.27 25.97
CA ASP A 259 32.94 49.51 25.25
C ASP A 259 32.26 49.60 23.88
N PHE A 260 31.99 50.83 23.45
CA PHE A 260 31.74 51.15 22.05
C PHE A 260 33.01 50.92 21.23
N ALA A 261 32.87 50.77 19.91
CA ALA A 261 34.01 50.56 19.02
C ALA A 261 35.00 51.75 19.02
N ASN A 262 34.51 52.96 19.30
CA ASN A 262 35.27 54.21 19.34
C ASN A 262 34.56 55.25 20.26
N ASP A 263 35.08 56.48 20.32
CA ASP A 263 34.53 57.60 21.11
C ASP A 263 33.53 58.49 20.35
N ASP A 264 33.16 58.12 19.11
CA ASP A 264 32.18 58.81 18.24
C ASP A 264 30.72 58.36 18.51
N TYR A 265 30.38 58.05 19.77
CA TYR A 265 29.02 57.70 20.16
C TYR A 265 28.19 58.93 20.56
N ALA A 266 26.89 58.87 20.29
CA ALA A 266 25.95 59.91 20.67
C ALA A 266 25.45 59.69 22.10
N THR A 267 25.44 60.75 22.89
CA THR A 267 24.86 60.74 24.24
C THR A 267 23.68 61.69 24.28
N ALA A 268 22.57 61.25 24.87
CA ALA A 268 21.46 62.11 25.24
C ALA A 268 21.20 61.91 26.73
N GLY A 269 20.88 62.97 27.44
CA GLY A 269 20.69 62.87 28.88
C GLY A 269 20.11 64.13 29.48
N GLY A 270 19.81 64.04 30.76
CA GLY A 270 19.23 65.12 31.52
C GLY A 270 19.15 64.79 33.00
N GLY A 271 18.95 65.84 33.78
CA GLY A 271 18.96 65.82 35.23
C GLY A 271 18.97 67.27 35.68
N GLY A 272 18.15 67.64 36.66
CA GLY A 272 17.97 69.03 37.06
C GLY A 272 16.54 69.41 37.37
N ASP A 273 16.38 70.23 38.39
CA ASP A 273 15.13 70.91 38.77
C ASP A 273 14.85 72.20 37.94
N GLY A 274 15.57 72.38 36.82
CA GLY A 274 15.53 73.58 35.98
C GLY A 274 16.54 74.67 36.36
N THR A 275 17.26 74.51 37.48
CA THR A 275 18.32 75.44 37.90
C THR A 275 19.73 74.93 37.59
N VAL A 276 19.87 73.65 37.27
CA VAL A 276 21.12 73.01 36.86
C VAL A 276 21.05 72.60 35.39
N VAL A 277 22.12 72.87 34.65
CA VAL A 277 22.34 72.41 33.27
C VAL A 277 23.40 71.33 33.32
N ILE A 278 23.17 70.24 32.57
CA ILE A 278 24.12 69.13 32.47
C ILE A 278 24.63 69.04 31.03
N PHE A 279 25.95 68.99 30.89
CA PHE A 279 26.62 68.72 29.63
C PHE A 279 27.19 67.30 29.67
N PHE A 280 26.84 66.50 28.68
CA PHE A 280 27.41 65.18 28.47
C PHE A 280 28.49 65.27 27.40
N THR A 281 29.63 64.65 27.66
CA THR A 281 30.75 64.63 26.72
C THR A 281 31.31 63.22 26.68
N SER A 282 31.45 62.65 25.48
CA SER A 282 32.23 61.43 25.29
C SER A 282 33.69 61.76 25.66
N TYR A 283 34.20 61.08 26.68
CA TYR A 283 35.50 61.42 27.28
C TYR A 283 36.62 60.50 26.78
N ALA A 284 36.32 59.22 26.68
CA ALA A 284 37.13 58.20 26.04
C ALA A 284 36.22 57.06 25.57
N VAL A 285 36.78 56.12 24.80
CA VAL A 285 36.13 54.83 24.53
C VAL A 285 35.68 54.23 25.87
N GLY A 286 34.38 53.93 25.98
CA GLY A 286 33.81 53.34 27.19
C GLY A 286 33.48 54.31 28.34
N SER A 287 33.59 55.63 28.17
CA SER A 287 33.25 56.56 29.26
C SER A 287 32.66 57.90 28.84
N VAL A 288 31.57 58.29 29.52
CA VAL A 288 30.91 59.60 29.38
C VAL A 288 31.09 60.40 30.65
N VAL A 289 31.33 61.70 30.51
CA VAL A 289 31.39 62.63 31.65
C VAL A 289 30.14 63.51 31.65
N ALA A 290 29.47 63.58 32.79
CA ALA A 290 28.41 64.52 33.08
C ALA A 290 28.99 65.71 33.86
N ASN A 291 28.86 66.91 33.29
CA ASN A 291 29.25 68.18 33.91
C ASN A 291 28.01 68.99 34.27
N CYS A 292 27.75 69.13 35.56
CA CYS A 292 26.61 69.83 36.14
C CYS A 292 27.02 71.24 36.57
N ALA A 293 26.30 72.24 36.07
CA ALA A 293 26.56 73.64 36.38
C ALA A 293 25.25 74.42 36.57
N THR A 294 25.27 75.42 37.46
CA THR A 294 24.11 76.32 37.62
C THR A 294 23.79 77.05 36.32
N SER A 295 22.51 77.11 35.94
CA SER A 295 22.04 77.75 34.71
C SER A 295 22.30 79.26 34.67
N SER A 296 22.45 79.89 35.84
CA SER A 296 22.61 81.33 35.99
C SER A 296 24.06 81.82 36.03
N THR A 297 25.01 81.00 36.53
CA THR A 297 26.41 81.43 36.72
C THR A 297 27.45 80.51 36.08
N GLY A 298 27.05 79.31 35.63
CA GLY A 298 27.97 78.30 35.12
C GLY A 298 28.88 77.68 36.21
N ALA A 299 28.67 78.01 37.49
CA ALA A 299 29.41 77.40 38.59
C ALA A 299 29.05 75.92 38.73
N ALA A 300 30.05 75.07 38.90
CA ALA A 300 29.89 73.63 39.05
C ALA A 300 29.14 73.31 40.36
N VAL A 301 28.10 72.49 40.25
CA VAL A 301 27.23 72.10 41.36
C VAL A 301 26.78 70.65 41.19
N ASP A 302 26.66 69.94 42.31
CA ASP A 302 26.13 68.59 42.31
C ASP A 302 24.63 68.59 41.97
N GLU A 303 24.19 67.58 41.24
CA GLU A 303 22.78 67.37 40.89
C GLU A 303 22.27 66.07 41.50
N GLU A 304 21.06 66.08 42.05
CA GLU A 304 20.52 64.92 42.76
C GLU A 304 20.23 63.75 41.82
N THR A 305 19.76 64.01 40.60
CA THR A 305 19.46 62.95 39.63
C THR A 305 20.03 63.29 38.27
N ILE A 306 20.88 62.40 37.74
CA ILE A 306 21.49 62.53 36.42
C ILE A 306 21.16 61.27 35.64
N SER A 307 20.69 61.42 34.41
CA SER A 307 20.43 60.31 33.50
C SER A 307 21.09 60.53 32.17
N VAL A 308 21.68 59.48 31.61
CA VAL A 308 22.27 59.49 30.27
C VAL A 308 22.00 58.17 29.57
N ILE A 309 21.69 58.26 28.28
CA ILE A 309 21.53 57.17 27.34
C ILE A 309 22.55 57.36 26.22
N MET A 310 23.13 56.26 25.75
CA MET A 310 24.24 56.27 24.80
C MET A 310 23.90 55.38 23.60
N PHE A 311 24.11 55.93 22.41
CA PHE A 311 23.85 55.29 21.12
C PHE A 311 25.12 55.33 20.28
N GLY A 312 25.44 54.24 19.59
CA GLY A 312 26.65 54.14 18.80
C GLY A 312 26.90 52.70 18.38
N ASP A 313 28.03 52.48 17.72
CA ASP A 313 28.54 51.17 17.34
C ASP A 313 29.21 50.50 18.55
N GLN A 314 28.71 49.33 18.91
CA GLN A 314 29.22 48.48 19.99
C GLN A 314 29.54 47.10 19.43
#